data_AF-A0AAV4G5P3-F1
#
_entry.id   AF-A0AAV4G5P3-F1
#
_cell.length_a   1.000
_cell.length_b   1.000
_cell.length_c   1.000
_cell.angle_alpha   90.00
_cell.angle_beta   90.00
_cell.angle_gamma   90.00
#
_symmetry.space_group_name_H-M   'P 1'
#
loop_
_entity.id
_entity.type
_entity.pdbx_description
1 polymer ?
#
loop_
_entity_poly.entity_id
_entity_poly.type
_entity_poly.pdbx_seq_one_letter_code
_entity_poly.pdbx_strand_id
1 'polypeptide(L)'
;ELSKAPDHAPARTFYFFNVNLLEVSRMLLEKCYKAAANVMVRHQKCLSENKRLLDKQERVDAIISSLDAESAAEQKEEIEQMVTLSERKQLKKVGEASKTLETTELLLDHTIFILEAYINYTLKPPLVLKKQ
;
A
#
# COMPACT_ATOMS: atom_id res chain seq x y z
N GLU A 1 29.27 -6.33 -21.57
CA GLU A 1 29.54 -6.59 -23.01
C GLU A 1 31.02 -6.89 -23.20
N LEU A 2 31.37 -7.63 -24.24
CA LEU A 2 32.77 -7.93 -24.61
C LEU A 2 32.93 -7.69 -26.11
N SER A 3 33.67 -6.64 -26.48
CA SER A 3 33.88 -6.33 -27.89
C SER A 3 35.05 -7.12 -28.48
N LYS A 4 34.89 -7.59 -29.72
CA LYS A 4 35.97 -8.22 -30.49
C LYS A 4 36.92 -7.21 -31.14
N ALA A 5 36.51 -5.95 -31.21
CA ALA A 5 37.25 -4.85 -31.84
C ALA A 5 37.10 -3.57 -30.99
N PRO A 6 38.02 -2.59 -31.08
CA PRO A 6 38.02 -1.41 -30.21
C PRO A 6 36.85 -0.44 -30.45
N ASP A 7 36.04 -0.65 -31.49
CA ASP A 7 34.95 0.25 -31.88
C ASP A 7 33.61 -0.07 -31.20
N HIS A 8 33.54 -1.12 -30.38
CA HIS A 8 32.31 -1.56 -29.71
C HIS A 8 31.11 -1.71 -30.66
N ALA A 9 31.37 -1.98 -31.95
CA ALA A 9 30.32 -2.10 -32.95
C ALA A 9 29.38 -3.27 -32.56
N PRO A 10 28.03 -3.09 -32.58
CA PRO A 10 27.10 -4.12 -32.13
C PRO A 10 27.27 -5.46 -32.87
N ALA A 11 27.57 -5.42 -34.17
CA ALA A 11 27.81 -6.61 -34.99
C ALA A 11 29.06 -7.42 -34.59
N ARG A 12 29.98 -6.81 -33.83
CA ARG A 12 31.25 -7.42 -33.37
C ARG A 12 31.36 -7.49 -31.85
N THR A 13 30.24 -7.36 -31.13
CA THR A 13 30.21 -7.34 -29.68
C THR A 13 29.38 -8.51 -29.14
N PHE A 14 29.94 -9.22 -28.15
CA PHE A 14 29.19 -10.22 -27.40
C PHE A 14 28.47 -9.56 -26.23
N TYR A 15 27.16 -9.77 -26.14
CA TYR A 15 26.35 -9.30 -25.03
C TYR A 15 26.12 -10.43 -24.03
N PHE A 16 26.70 -10.27 -22.84
CA PHE A 16 26.46 -11.15 -21.71
C PHE A 16 25.41 -10.53 -20.81
N PHE A 17 24.31 -11.25 -20.59
CA PHE A 17 23.28 -10.84 -19.63
C PHE A 17 23.74 -11.16 -18.22
N ASN A 18 23.63 -10.18 -17.34
CA ASN A 18 23.87 -10.32 -15.92
C ASN A 18 22.82 -9.52 -15.17
N VAL A 19 22.58 -9.89 -13.91
CA VAL A 19 21.70 -9.15 -13.00
C VAL A 19 22.54 -8.65 -11.84
N ASN A 20 22.72 -7.34 -11.78
CA ASN A 20 23.28 -6.70 -10.60
C ASN A 20 22.19 -6.55 -9.54
N LEU A 21 22.12 -7.52 -8.62
CA LEU A 21 21.08 -7.55 -7.59
C LEU A 21 21.04 -6.28 -6.74
N LEU A 22 22.20 -5.70 -6.39
CA LEU A 22 22.26 -4.48 -5.58
C LEU A 22 21.62 -3.27 -6.32
N GLU A 23 21.88 -3.15 -7.61
CA GLU A 23 21.32 -2.08 -8.44
C GLU A 23 19.81 -2.27 -8.64
N VAL A 24 19.38 -3.50 -8.92
CA VAL A 24 17.95 -3.84 -9.05
C VAL A 24 17.21 -3.60 -7.74
N SER A 25 17.77 -3.98 -6.60
CA SER A 25 17.17 -3.74 -5.28
C SER A 25 17.01 -2.25 -4.97
N ARG A 26 18.01 -1.42 -5.29
CA ARG A 26 17.91 0.04 -5.11
C ARG A 26 16.83 0.65 -6.00
N MET A 27 16.80 0.27 -7.28
CA MET A 27 15.78 0.71 -8.22
C MET A 27 14.37 0.29 -7.75
N LEU A 28 14.23 -0.94 -7.26
CA LEU A 28 12.94 -1.45 -6.76
C LEU A 28 12.52 -0.72 -5.49
N LEU A 29 13.44 -0.44 -4.56
CA LEU A 29 13.16 0.32 -3.35
C LEU A 29 12.60 1.71 -3.66
N GLU A 30 13.20 2.43 -4.63
CA GLU A 30 12.66 3.72 -5.08
C GLU A 30 11.24 3.60 -5.63
N LYS A 31 10.95 2.53 -6.38
CA LYS A 31 9.59 2.26 -6.90
C LYS A 31 8.62 1.93 -5.77
N CYS A 32 9.05 1.21 -4.73
CA CYS A 32 8.23 0.92 -3.55
C CYS A 32 7.84 2.20 -2.82
N TYR A 33 8.75 3.16 -2.61
CA TYR A 33 8.38 4.45 -2.00
C TYR A 33 7.38 5.24 -2.85
N LYS A 34 7.57 5.28 -4.18
CA LYS A 34 6.60 5.93 -5.08
C LYS A 34 5.24 5.23 -5.03
N ALA A 35 5.22 3.90 -4.99
CA ALA A 35 4.00 3.12 -4.85
C ALA A 35 3.30 3.42 -3.52
N ALA A 36 4.04 3.46 -2.40
CA ALA A 36 3.49 3.77 -1.09
C ALA A 36 2.83 5.15 -1.07
N ALA A 37 3.54 6.18 -1.57
CA ALA A 37 2.98 7.52 -1.69
C ALA A 37 1.70 7.55 -2.55
N ASN A 38 1.68 6.85 -3.68
CA ASN A 38 0.51 6.77 -4.55
C ASN A 38 -0.69 6.10 -3.86
N VAL A 39 -0.45 5.03 -3.10
CA VAL A 39 -1.50 4.31 -2.36
C VAL A 39 -2.06 5.20 -1.25
N MET A 40 -1.21 5.85 -0.46
CA MET A 40 -1.64 6.78 0.60
C MET A 40 -2.47 7.95 0.03
N VAL A 41 -2.01 8.56 -1.07
CA VAL A 41 -2.77 9.63 -1.75
C VAL A 41 -4.10 9.11 -2.29
N ARG A 42 -4.12 7.90 -2.86
CA ARG A 42 -5.36 7.31 -3.38
C ARG A 42 -6.35 6.99 -2.26
N HIS A 43 -5.85 6.51 -1.13
CA HIS A 43 -6.63 6.20 0.06
C HIS A 43 -7.25 7.48 0.63
N GLN A 44 -6.43 8.50 0.88
CA GLN A 44 -6.92 9.81 1.34
C GLN A 44 -7.97 10.40 0.38
N LYS A 45 -7.74 10.31 -0.92
CA LYS A 45 -8.70 10.76 -1.93
C LYS A 45 -10.02 10.00 -1.83
N CYS A 46 -9.97 8.67 -1.70
CA CYS A 46 -11.14 7.82 -1.55
C CYS A 46 -11.99 8.23 -0.33
N LEU A 47 -11.36 8.47 0.81
CA LEU A 47 -12.03 8.94 2.02
C LEU A 47 -12.60 10.35 1.85
N SER A 48 -11.83 11.28 1.28
CA SER A 48 -12.27 12.67 1.09
C SER A 48 -13.47 12.80 0.15
N GLU A 49 -13.50 12.03 -0.94
CA GLU A 49 -14.59 12.05 -1.94
C GLU A 49 -15.88 11.50 -1.35
N ASN A 50 -15.79 10.61 -0.35
CA ASN A 50 -16.93 9.96 0.28
C ASN A 50 -17.20 10.48 1.70
N LYS A 51 -16.53 11.56 2.13
CA LYS A 51 -16.57 12.07 3.51
C LYS A 51 -17.99 12.28 4.03
N ARG A 52 -18.86 12.95 3.25
CA ARG A 52 -20.25 13.22 3.68
C ARG A 52 -21.04 11.94 3.95
N LEU A 53 -20.81 10.90 3.15
CA LEU A 53 -21.47 9.61 3.27
C LEU A 53 -20.92 8.83 4.48
N LEU A 54 -19.60 8.88 4.70
CA LEU A 54 -18.94 8.27 5.85
C LEU A 54 -19.39 8.94 7.16
N ASP A 55 -19.38 10.28 7.23
CA ASP A 55 -19.84 11.05 8.38
C ASP A 55 -21.34 10.77 8.68
N LYS A 56 -22.16 10.54 7.63
CA LYS A 56 -23.57 10.15 7.79
C LYS A 56 -23.69 8.74 8.38
N GLN A 57 -22.92 7.79 7.86
CA GLN A 57 -22.90 6.40 8.35
C GLN A 57 -22.45 6.34 9.81
N GLU A 58 -21.39 7.06 10.17
CA GLU A 58 -20.87 7.15 11.54
C GLU A 58 -21.93 7.67 12.53
N ARG A 59 -22.68 8.71 12.15
CA ARG A 59 -23.79 9.22 12.97
C ARG A 59 -24.90 8.19 13.17
N VAL A 60 -25.28 7.48 12.10
CA VAL A 60 -26.30 6.43 12.16
C VAL A 60 -25.85 5.31 13.09
N ASP A 61 -24.61 4.85 12.95
CA ASP A 61 -24.03 3.79 13.79
C ASP A 61 -23.95 4.22 15.27
N ALA A 62 -23.61 5.49 15.55
CA ALA A 62 -23.58 6.04 16.90
C ALA A 62 -24.96 6.08 17.57
N ILE A 63 -26.01 6.43 16.83
CA ILE A 63 -27.38 6.43 17.35
C ILE A 63 -27.84 4.99 17.61
N ILE A 64 -27.57 4.07 16.68
CA ILE A 64 -27.90 2.64 16.84
C ILE A 64 -27.21 2.06 18.09
N SER A 65 -25.92 2.36 18.27
CA SER A 65 -25.16 1.91 19.44
C SER A 65 -25.71 2.49 20.76
N SER A 66 -26.33 3.67 20.73
CA SER A 66 -26.97 4.27 21.91
C SER A 66 -28.31 3.60 22.22
N LEU A 67 -29.08 3.25 21.19
CA LEU A 67 -30.38 2.56 21.33
C LEU A 67 -30.24 1.10 21.75
N ASP A 68 -29.13 0.44 21.41
CA ASP A 68 -28.83 -0.91 21.90
C ASP A 68 -28.69 -0.96 23.43
N ALA A 69 -28.37 0.16 24.09
CA ALA A 69 -28.37 0.27 25.54
C ALA A 69 -29.79 0.40 26.15
N GLU A 70 -30.75 0.87 25.36
CA GLU A 70 -32.14 1.16 25.79
C GLU A 70 -33.14 0.08 25.35
N SER A 71 -32.70 -0.95 24.60
CA SER A 71 -33.53 -2.06 24.10
C SER A 71 -34.69 -1.63 23.19
N ALA A 72 -34.52 -0.56 22.40
CA ALA A 72 -35.55 0.02 21.55
C ALA A 72 -35.50 -0.50 20.09
N ALA A 73 -36.01 -1.71 19.86
CA ALA A 73 -35.91 -2.41 18.57
C ALA A 73 -36.61 -1.68 17.38
N GLU A 74 -37.77 -1.06 17.60
CA GLU A 74 -38.53 -0.39 16.53
C GLU A 74 -37.82 0.88 16.01
N GLN A 75 -37.23 1.66 16.92
CA GLN A 75 -36.49 2.88 16.57
C GLN A 75 -35.21 2.58 15.77
N LYS A 76 -34.60 1.41 16.01
CA LYS A 76 -33.41 0.95 15.30
C LYS A 76 -33.67 0.75 13.80
N GLU A 77 -34.80 0.13 13.47
CA GLU A 77 -35.16 -0.13 12.07
C GLU A 77 -35.41 1.17 11.28
N GLU A 78 -36.06 2.17 11.91
CA GLU A 78 -36.26 3.50 11.29
C GLU A 78 -34.93 4.21 11.03
N ILE A 79 -33.99 4.14 11.96
CA ILE A 79 -32.67 4.78 11.84
C ILE A 79 -31.81 4.09 10.79
N GLU A 80 -31.87 2.76 10.69
CA GLU A 80 -31.23 2.04 9.60
C GLU A 80 -31.74 2.48 8.23
N GLN A 81 -33.04 2.79 8.10
CA GLN A 81 -33.61 3.27 6.84
C GLN A 81 -33.14 4.69 6.44
N MET A 82 -32.47 5.44 7.33
CA MET A 82 -31.89 6.75 7.00
C MET A 82 -30.74 6.65 5.98
N VAL A 83 -30.11 5.48 5.85
CA VAL A 83 -29.11 5.18 4.81
C VAL A 83 -29.77 4.37 3.70
N THR A 84 -29.90 5.01 2.53
CA THR A 84 -30.55 4.42 1.36
C THR A 84 -29.78 3.22 0.80
N LEU A 85 -30.46 2.37 0.03
CA LEU A 85 -29.83 1.19 -0.58
C LEU A 85 -28.68 1.54 -1.53
N SER A 86 -28.77 2.68 -2.24
CA SER A 86 -27.69 3.17 -3.11
C SER A 86 -26.48 3.64 -2.30
N GLU A 87 -26.71 4.34 -1.19
CA GLU A 87 -25.68 4.76 -0.24
C GLU A 87 -24.97 3.57 0.39
N ARG A 88 -25.70 2.52 0.79
CA ARG A 88 -25.10 1.27 1.32
C ARG A 88 -24.21 0.57 0.28
N LYS A 89 -24.62 0.53 -0.98
CA LYS A 89 -23.79 -0.01 -2.07
C LYS A 89 -22.49 0.80 -2.23
N GLN A 90 -22.59 2.12 -2.16
CA GLN A 90 -21.43 3.00 -2.24
C GLN A 90 -20.50 2.83 -1.03
N LEU A 91 -21.03 2.77 0.19
CA LEU A 91 -20.28 2.50 1.42
C LEU A 91 -19.53 1.18 1.35
N LYS A 92 -20.18 0.11 0.89
CA LYS A 92 -19.54 -1.20 0.69
C LYS A 92 -18.36 -1.09 -0.28
N LYS A 93 -18.54 -0.41 -1.41
CA LYS A 93 -17.48 -0.20 -2.40
C LYS A 93 -16.30 0.60 -1.84
N VAL A 94 -16.58 1.65 -1.05
CA VAL A 94 -15.55 2.45 -0.38
C VAL A 94 -14.80 1.63 0.66
N GLY A 95 -15.50 0.83 1.46
CA GLY A 95 -14.88 -0.05 2.45
C GLY A 95 -13.98 -1.12 1.82
N GLU A 96 -14.44 -1.78 0.75
CA GLU A 96 -13.62 -2.75 0.00
C GLU A 96 -12.37 -2.10 -0.61
N ALA A 97 -12.51 -0.89 -1.17
CA ALA A 97 -11.39 -0.13 -1.70
C ALA A 97 -10.40 0.29 -0.60
N SER A 98 -10.88 0.81 0.52
CA SER A 98 -10.05 1.21 1.68
C SER A 98 -9.23 0.03 2.19
N LYS A 99 -9.90 -1.11 2.45
CA LYS A 99 -9.25 -2.33 2.93
C LYS A 99 -8.15 -2.82 1.98
N THR A 100 -8.41 -2.75 0.67
CA THR A 100 -7.43 -3.14 -0.35
C THR A 100 -6.21 -2.22 -0.32
N LEU A 101 -6.42 -0.90 -0.21
CA LEU A 101 -5.35 0.08 -0.13
C LEU A 101 -4.52 -0.08 1.14
N GLU A 102 -5.16 -0.20 2.31
CA GLU A 102 -4.49 -0.44 3.60
C GLU A 102 -3.65 -1.72 3.57
N THR A 103 -4.19 -2.81 3.03
CA THR A 103 -3.44 -4.07 2.88
C THR A 103 -2.23 -3.87 1.96
N THR A 104 -2.37 -3.08 0.90
CA THR A 104 -1.28 -2.79 -0.04
C THR A 104 -0.19 -1.95 0.63
N GLU A 105 -0.54 -0.99 1.48
CA GLU A 105 0.42 -0.21 2.28
C GLU A 105 1.28 -1.13 3.16
N LEU A 106 0.65 -2.09 3.86
CA LEU A 106 1.37 -3.07 4.69
C LEU A 106 2.32 -3.97 3.88
N LEU A 107 1.89 -4.42 2.71
CA LEU A 107 2.71 -5.26 1.83
C LEU A 107 3.91 -4.48 1.25
N LEU A 108 3.71 -3.20 0.93
CA LEU A 108 4.78 -2.32 0.47
C LEU A 108 5.79 -2.06 1.58
N ASP A 109 5.35 -1.80 2.81
CA ASP A 109 6.22 -1.63 3.97
C ASP A 109 7.11 -2.84 4.21
N HIS A 110 6.53 -4.04 4.21
CA HIS A 110 7.29 -5.29 4.34
C HIS A 110 8.34 -5.45 3.23
N THR A 111 8.00 -5.08 2.00
CA THR A 111 8.94 -5.13 0.86
C THR A 111 10.07 -4.12 1.00
N ILE A 112 9.75 -2.89 1.42
CA ILE A 112 10.72 -1.82 1.71
C ILE A 112 11.71 -2.30 2.77
N PHE A 113 11.21 -2.85 3.87
CA PHE A 113 12.03 -3.37 4.96
C PHE A 113 13.05 -4.42 4.47
N ILE A 114 12.60 -5.40 3.66
CA ILE A 114 13.50 -6.44 3.13
C ILE A 114 14.57 -5.83 2.22
N LEU A 115 14.19 -4.92 1.32
CA LEU A 115 15.13 -4.30 0.38
C LEU A 115 16.15 -3.42 1.10
N GLU A 116 15.71 -2.62 2.07
CA GLU A 116 16.60 -1.81 2.91
C GLU A 116 17.55 -2.69 3.72
N ALA A 117 17.06 -3.75 4.35
CA ALA A 117 17.88 -4.69 5.11
C ALA A 117 18.97 -5.32 4.23
N TYR A 118 18.61 -5.80 3.04
CA TYR A 118 19.56 -6.36 2.08
C TYR A 118 20.62 -5.33 1.63
N ILE A 119 20.19 -4.12 1.26
CA ILE A 119 21.09 -3.05 0.81
C ILE A 119 22.04 -2.65 1.94
N ASN A 120 21.53 -2.47 3.16
CA ASN A 120 22.32 -2.09 4.32
C ASN A 120 23.35 -3.16 4.69
N TYR A 121 22.93 -4.44 4.72
CA TYR A 121 23.85 -5.55 4.96
C TYR A 121 24.97 -5.63 3.93
N THR A 122 24.64 -5.40 2.64
CA THR A 122 25.61 -5.48 1.54
C THR A 122 26.61 -4.33 1.55
N LEU A 123 26.19 -3.12 1.94
CA LEU A 123 27.04 -1.93 1.94
C LEU A 123 27.78 -1.68 3.26
N LYS A 124 27.19 -2.10 4.38
CA LYS A 124 27.73 -1.95 5.73
C LYS A 124 27.65 -3.30 6.45
N PRO A 125 28.48 -4.27 6.05
CA PRO A 125 28.51 -5.55 6.74
C PRO A 125 28.85 -5.34 8.22
N PRO A 126 28.16 -6.04 9.14
CA PRO A 126 28.46 -5.92 10.56
C PRO A 126 29.94 -6.25 10.81
N LEU A 127 30.58 -5.45 11.66
CA LEU A 127 31.97 -5.65 12.06
C LEU A 127 32.11 -7.06 12.63
N VAL A 128 32.75 -7.95 11.87
CA VAL A 128 33.12 -9.27 12.37
C VAL A 128 34.10 -9.01 13.52
N LEU A 129 33.67 -9.26 14.75
CA LEU A 129 34.54 -9.29 15.92
C LEU A 129 35.65 -10.29 15.62
N LYS A 130 36.84 -9.79 15.27
CA LYS A 130 38.03 -10.65 15.18
C LYS A 130 38.23 -11.23 16.58
N LYS A 131 37.98 -12.53 16.73
CA LYS A 131 38.41 -13.29 17.90
C LYS A 131 39.93 -13.11 18.00
N GLN A 132 40.38 -12.54 19.12
CA GLN A 132 41.79 -12.48 19.53
C GLN A 132 42.30 -13.88 19.84
#